data_AF-H0E372-F1
#
_entry.id   AF-H0E372-F1
#
_cell.length_a   1.000
_cell.length_b   1.000
_cell.length_c   1.000
_cell.angle_alpha   90.00
_cell.angle_beta   90.00
_cell.angle_gamma   90.00
#
_symmetry.space_group_name_H-M   'P 1'
#
loop_
_entity.id
_entity.type
_entity.pdbx_description
1 polymer ?
#
loop_
_entity_poly.entity_id
_entity_poly.type
_entity_poly.pdbx_seq_one_letter_code
_entity_poly.pdbx_strand_id
1 'polypeptide(L)'
;MSDEPVPMPEPSVPLHIDQLLEQRSVAAGVEALARRNQHHLADMDDAEREDARVLWSEMVAEILGAVRDALGGRVDRDGPGRAVIVLSDHPQEPGEVQAEAIFSPQIEEVPGEGGETQVVATFAQVLGMQVADLLPQLAEQMASDVQEGEDGPELPAR
;
A
#
# COMPACT_ATOMS: atom_id res chain seq x y z
N MET A 1 29.51 34.19 -30.35
CA MET A 1 29.63 32.93 -29.61
C MET A 1 28.47 32.93 -28.64
N SER A 2 27.40 32.21 -28.98
CA SER A 2 26.24 32.08 -28.11
C SER A 2 26.57 31.03 -27.07
N ASP A 3 26.46 31.43 -25.81
CA ASP A 3 26.64 30.55 -24.65
C ASP A 3 25.35 29.71 -24.54
N GLU A 4 25.39 28.49 -25.07
CA GLU A 4 24.27 27.55 -24.95
C GLU A 4 24.30 26.98 -23.54
N PRO A 5 23.24 27.17 -22.72
CA PRO A 5 23.25 26.70 -21.34
C PRO A 5 23.37 25.18 -21.34
N VAL A 6 24.42 24.68 -20.69
CA VAL A 6 24.62 23.24 -20.45
C VAL A 6 23.36 22.70 -19.76
N PRO A 7 22.66 21.70 -20.33
CA PRO A 7 21.51 21.11 -19.67
C PRO A 7 21.99 20.50 -18.35
N MET A 8 21.56 21.12 -17.25
CA MET A 8 21.78 20.57 -15.91
C MET A 8 21.11 19.19 -15.88
N PRO A 9 21.81 18.13 -15.45
CA PRO A 9 21.18 16.83 -15.28
C PRO A 9 19.99 17.00 -14.33
N GLU A 10 18.82 16.49 -14.73
CA GLU A 10 17.65 16.51 -13.86
C GLU A 10 18.01 15.88 -12.52
N PRO A 11 17.55 16.45 -11.39
CA PRO A 11 17.86 15.89 -10.08
C PRO A 11 17.38 14.44 -10.03
N SER A 12 18.33 13.51 -9.90
CA SER A 12 18.04 12.10 -9.68
C SER A 12 17.23 11.98 -8.40
N VAL A 13 15.91 11.88 -8.52
CA VAL A 13 15.04 11.67 -7.36
C VAL A 13 15.39 10.31 -6.78
N PRO A 14 15.82 10.22 -5.50
CA PRO A 14 16.09 8.93 -4.88
C PRO A 14 14.80 8.13 -4.85
N LEU A 15 14.83 6.95 -5.46
CA LEU A 15 13.69 6.03 -5.54
C LEU A 15 13.53 5.39 -4.15
N HIS A 16 12.48 5.79 -3.43
CA HIS A 16 12.14 5.16 -2.16
C HIS A 16 11.54 3.79 -2.42
N ILE A 17 11.93 2.79 -1.63
CA ILE A 17 11.54 1.39 -1.84
C ILE A 17 10.02 1.18 -1.82
N ASP A 18 9.29 2.02 -1.09
CA ASP A 18 7.83 2.02 -1.02
C ASP A 18 7.18 2.50 -2.32
N GLN A 19 7.90 3.26 -3.15
CA GLN A 19 7.43 3.74 -4.45
C GLN A 19 7.40 2.65 -5.51
N LEU A 20 8.04 1.49 -5.26
CA LEU A 20 8.05 0.37 -6.20
C LEU A 20 6.66 -0.22 -6.46
N LEU A 21 5.74 -0.11 -5.50
CA LEU A 21 4.37 -0.63 -5.64
C LEU A 21 3.32 0.46 -5.87
N GLU A 22 3.74 1.72 -6.02
CA GLU A 22 2.82 2.79 -6.39
C GLU A 22 2.25 2.56 -7.79
N GLN A 23 1.02 3.05 -8.01
CA GLN A 23 0.29 2.92 -9.27
C GLN A 23 1.13 3.35 -10.49
N ARG A 24 1.98 4.37 -10.34
CA ARG A 24 2.86 4.85 -11.41
C ARG A 24 3.93 3.82 -11.80
N SER A 25 4.50 3.12 -10.83
CA SER A 25 5.54 2.10 -11.05
C SER A 25 4.95 0.85 -11.70
N VAL A 26 3.77 0.42 -11.23
CA VAL A 26 3.03 -0.70 -11.85
C VAL A 26 2.61 -0.35 -13.27
N ALA A 27 2.04 0.84 -13.49
CA ALA A 27 1.65 1.30 -14.83
C ALA A 27 2.84 1.38 -15.81
N ALA A 28 3.99 1.87 -15.36
CA ALA A 28 5.21 1.91 -16.18
C ALA A 28 5.70 0.50 -16.55
N GLY A 29 5.58 -0.48 -15.64
CA GLY A 29 5.89 -1.88 -15.92
C GLY A 29 4.92 -2.51 -16.94
N VAL A 30 3.62 -2.24 -16.80
CA VAL A 30 2.59 -2.68 -17.75
C VAL A 30 2.81 -2.07 -19.13
N GLU A 31 3.19 -0.79 -19.21
CA GLU A 31 3.51 -0.14 -20.48
C GLU A 31 4.78 -0.74 -21.12
N ALA A 32 5.78 -1.10 -20.33
CA ALA A 32 6.96 -1.82 -20.83
C ALA A 32 6.59 -3.21 -21.38
N LEU A 33 5.69 -3.93 -20.72
CA LEU A 33 5.16 -5.19 -21.22
C LEU A 33 4.33 -4.99 -22.49
N ALA A 34 3.50 -3.96 -22.56
CA ALA A 34 2.73 -3.63 -23.76
C ALA A 34 3.64 -3.31 -24.96
N ARG A 35 4.69 -2.51 -24.76
CA ARG A 35 5.70 -2.24 -25.80
C ARG A 35 6.42 -3.51 -26.26
N ARG A 36 6.77 -4.41 -25.34
CA ARG A 36 7.40 -5.70 -25.68
C ARG A 36 6.47 -6.61 -26.47
N ASN A 37 5.17 -6.60 -26.14
CA ASN A 37 4.15 -7.47 -26.72
C ASN A 37 3.33 -6.79 -27.83
N GLN A 38 3.80 -5.68 -28.40
CA GLN A 38 3.06 -4.87 -29.37
C GLN A 38 2.50 -5.67 -30.55
N HIS A 39 3.22 -6.71 -30.99
CA HIS A 39 2.78 -7.58 -32.08
C HIS A 39 1.61 -8.48 -31.66
N HIS A 40 1.63 -9.02 -30.45
CA HIS A 40 0.53 -9.83 -29.92
C HIS A 40 -0.71 -8.97 -29.63
N LEU A 41 -0.52 -7.73 -29.18
CA LEU A 41 -1.62 -6.78 -28.97
C LEU A 41 -2.34 -6.41 -30.27
N ALA A 42 -1.65 -6.41 -31.41
CA ALA A 42 -2.23 -6.09 -32.70
C ALA A 42 -3.25 -7.14 -33.19
N ASP A 43 -3.09 -8.37 -32.72
CA ASP A 43 -3.95 -9.51 -33.07
C ASP A 43 -5.08 -9.74 -32.05
N MET A 44 -5.06 -9.03 -30.91
CA MET A 44 -6.06 -9.15 -29.84
C MET A 44 -7.25 -8.22 -30.06
N ASP A 45 -8.44 -8.69 -29.71
CA ASP A 45 -9.63 -7.85 -29.60
C ASP A 45 -9.59 -6.96 -28.33
N ASP A 46 -10.61 -6.12 -28.16
CA ASP A 46 -10.65 -5.16 -27.04
C ASP A 46 -10.77 -5.85 -25.68
N ALA A 47 -11.48 -6.98 -25.59
CA ALA A 47 -11.65 -7.74 -24.35
C ALA A 47 -10.36 -8.49 -24.00
N GLU A 48 -9.73 -9.14 -24.97
CA GLU A 48 -8.45 -9.82 -24.80
C GLU A 48 -7.33 -8.85 -24.38
N ARG A 49 -7.37 -7.61 -24.88
CA ARG A 49 -6.43 -6.56 -24.48
C ARG A 49 -6.65 -6.10 -23.04
N GLU A 50 -7.88 -6.04 -22.56
CA GLU A 50 -8.17 -5.69 -21.17
C GLU A 50 -7.74 -6.82 -20.22
N ASP A 51 -8.05 -8.06 -20.55
CA ASP A 51 -7.60 -9.23 -19.78
C ASP A 51 -6.06 -9.31 -19.71
N ALA A 52 -5.38 -9.05 -20.84
CA ALA A 52 -3.93 -8.98 -20.87
C ALA A 52 -3.37 -7.88 -19.95
N ARG A 53 -4.03 -6.70 -19.89
CA ARG A 53 -3.61 -5.60 -19.00
C ARG A 53 -3.78 -5.96 -17.53
N VAL A 54 -4.87 -6.63 -17.15
CA VAL A 54 -5.08 -7.11 -15.78
C VAL A 54 -3.97 -8.09 -15.40
N LEU A 55 -3.76 -9.13 -16.21
CA LEU A 55 -2.72 -10.13 -15.98
C LEU A 55 -1.32 -9.51 -15.89
N TRP A 56 -1.00 -8.56 -16.76
CA TRP A 56 0.29 -7.87 -16.73
C TRP A 56 0.46 -7.00 -15.49
N SER A 57 -0.62 -6.38 -15.01
CA SER A 57 -0.60 -5.58 -13.79
C SER A 57 -0.29 -6.45 -12.57
N GLU A 58 -0.91 -7.64 -12.50
CA GLU A 58 -0.64 -8.62 -11.44
C GLU A 58 0.81 -9.11 -11.46
N MET A 59 1.31 -9.52 -12.63
CA MET A 59 2.71 -9.97 -12.77
C MET A 59 3.71 -8.87 -12.40
N VAL A 60 3.47 -7.63 -12.83
CA VAL A 60 4.34 -6.50 -12.50
C VAL A 60 4.33 -6.22 -11.01
N ALA A 61 3.15 -6.24 -10.36
CA ALA A 61 3.05 -6.06 -8.92
C ALA A 61 3.78 -7.18 -8.15
N GLU A 62 3.68 -8.42 -8.59
CA GLU A 62 4.40 -9.56 -8.00
C GLU A 62 5.93 -9.38 -8.11
N ILE A 63 6.42 -9.03 -9.30
CA ILE A 63 7.85 -8.81 -9.55
C ILE A 63 8.37 -7.63 -8.71
N LEU A 64 7.65 -6.50 -8.69
CA LEU A 64 8.04 -5.33 -7.91
C LEU A 64 7.96 -5.59 -6.41
N GLY A 65 7.02 -6.43 -5.97
CA GLY A 65 6.93 -6.93 -4.59
C GLY A 65 8.15 -7.76 -4.21
N ALA A 66 8.57 -8.69 -5.07
CA ALA A 66 9.77 -9.48 -4.87
C ALA A 66 11.05 -8.63 -4.84
N VAL A 67 11.13 -7.60 -5.70
CA VAL A 67 12.24 -6.63 -5.71
C VAL A 67 12.26 -5.81 -4.43
N ARG A 68 11.10 -5.29 -3.99
CA ARG A 68 10.95 -4.57 -2.73
C ARG A 68 11.43 -5.43 -1.56
N ASP A 69 11.00 -6.69 -1.48
CA ASP A 69 11.40 -7.60 -0.42
C ASP A 69 12.90 -7.90 -0.44
N ALA A 70 13.50 -8.10 -1.61
CA ALA A 70 14.94 -8.33 -1.78
C ALA A 70 15.80 -7.11 -1.40
N LEU A 71 15.28 -5.90 -1.61
CA LEU A 71 15.93 -4.64 -1.25
C LEU A 71 15.74 -4.27 0.23
N GLY A 72 15.20 -5.17 1.06
CA GLY A 72 14.99 -4.95 2.48
C GLY A 72 13.67 -4.26 2.83
N GLY A 73 12.77 -4.11 1.86
CA GLY A 73 11.40 -3.64 2.07
C GLY A 73 10.47 -4.73 2.58
N ARG A 74 11.02 -5.85 3.11
CA ARG A 74 10.26 -6.74 3.96
C ARG A 74 9.65 -5.91 5.08
N VAL A 75 8.34 -5.96 5.17
CA VAL A 75 7.66 -5.52 6.36
C VAL A 75 8.03 -6.48 7.47
N ASP A 76 9.03 -6.11 8.26
CA ASP A 76 9.22 -6.74 9.56
C ASP A 76 7.94 -6.48 10.34
N ARG A 77 7.10 -7.52 10.47
CA ARG A 77 5.83 -7.45 11.19
C ARG A 77 6.05 -7.10 12.66
N ASP A 78 7.26 -7.37 13.16
CA ASP A 78 7.67 -7.13 14.55
C ASP A 78 8.63 -5.91 14.67
N GLY A 79 8.70 -5.07 13.64
CA GLY A 79 9.57 -3.90 13.61
C GLY A 79 9.19 -2.80 14.63
N PRO A 80 10.16 -2.17 15.31
CA PRO A 80 9.93 -1.12 16.31
C PRO A 80 9.00 0.02 15.85
N GLY A 81 7.90 0.27 16.56
CA GLY A 81 7.08 1.47 16.35
C GLY A 81 6.33 1.50 15.01
N ARG A 82 6.13 0.33 14.39
CA ARG A 82 5.42 0.17 13.12
C ARG A 82 4.04 -0.45 13.33
N ALA A 83 3.05 0.09 12.61
CA ALA A 83 1.72 -0.50 12.47
C ALA A 83 1.60 -1.23 11.12
N VAL A 84 1.00 -2.42 11.15
CA VAL A 84 0.60 -3.20 9.98
C VAL A 84 -0.91 -3.30 10.00
N ILE A 85 -1.55 -2.88 8.91
CA ILE A 85 -2.99 -3.01 8.71
C ILE A 85 -3.19 -4.06 7.62
N VAL A 86 -3.96 -5.10 7.92
CA VAL A 86 -4.36 -6.14 6.99
C VAL A 86 -5.85 -5.98 6.74
N LEU A 87 -6.22 -5.84 5.47
CA LEU A 87 -7.61 -5.82 5.01
C LEU A 87 -7.84 -7.06 4.15
N SER A 88 -8.84 -7.86 4.48
CA SER A 88 -9.18 -9.08 3.75
C SER A 88 -10.69 -9.29 3.71
N ASP A 89 -11.20 -9.94 2.68
CA ASP A 89 -12.60 -10.34 2.66
C ASP A 89 -12.89 -11.35 3.77
N HIS A 90 -14.06 -11.21 4.42
CA HIS A 90 -14.46 -12.13 5.47
C HIS A 90 -14.67 -13.53 4.88
N PRO A 91 -14.02 -14.58 5.42
CA PRO A 91 -14.02 -15.90 4.79
C PRO A 91 -15.38 -16.61 4.79
N GLN A 92 -16.33 -16.12 5.60
CA GLN A 92 -17.65 -16.73 5.78
C GLN A 92 -18.80 -15.82 5.33
N GLU A 93 -18.52 -14.53 5.06
CA GLU A 93 -19.55 -13.51 4.78
C GLU A 93 -19.13 -12.71 3.52
N PRO A 94 -19.60 -13.11 2.33
CA PRO A 94 -19.23 -12.44 1.08
C PRO A 94 -19.66 -10.98 1.05
N GLY A 95 -18.72 -10.07 0.80
CA GLY A 95 -18.95 -8.63 0.77
C GLY A 95 -18.58 -7.90 2.06
N GLU A 96 -18.25 -8.62 3.14
CA GLU A 96 -17.75 -8.02 4.37
C GLU A 96 -16.22 -7.92 4.38
N VAL A 97 -15.70 -6.84 4.96
CA VAL A 97 -14.27 -6.60 5.11
C VAL A 97 -13.84 -6.90 6.54
N GLN A 98 -12.89 -7.81 6.69
CA GLN A 98 -12.15 -8.03 7.92
C GLN A 98 -10.91 -7.11 7.95
N ALA A 99 -10.79 -6.29 9.00
CA ALA A 99 -9.60 -5.49 9.26
C ALA A 99 -8.87 -6.01 10.50
N GLU A 100 -7.58 -6.29 10.35
CA GLU A 100 -6.68 -6.62 11.45
C GLU A 100 -5.58 -5.55 11.53
N ALA A 101 -5.38 -4.99 12.73
CA ALA A 101 -4.30 -4.05 13.00
C ALA A 101 -3.32 -4.68 14.00
N ILE A 102 -2.07 -4.83 13.58
CA ILE A 102 -0.98 -5.30 14.44
C ILE A 102 -0.05 -4.11 14.67
N PHE A 103 0.17 -3.75 15.93
CA PHE A 103 1.05 -2.66 16.31
C PHE A 103 2.02 -3.10 17.42
N SER A 104 3.32 -2.92 17.17
CA SER A 104 4.39 -3.30 18.12
C SER A 104 5.18 -2.07 18.58
N PRO A 105 4.65 -1.29 19.55
CA PRO A 105 5.35 -0.12 20.06
C PRO A 105 6.54 -0.51 20.94
N GLN A 106 7.61 0.28 20.87
CA GLN A 106 8.69 0.25 21.86
C GLN A 106 8.41 1.28 22.94
N ILE A 107 7.64 0.86 23.93
CA ILE A 107 7.28 1.68 25.08
C ILE A 107 8.38 1.53 26.13
N GLU A 108 8.92 2.64 26.61
CA GLU A 108 9.88 2.64 27.73
C GLU A 108 9.20 3.15 29.00
N GLU A 109 9.30 2.36 30.07
CA GLU A 109 8.88 2.76 31.41
C GLU A 109 10.08 3.38 32.14
N VAL A 110 10.00 4.68 32.42
CA VAL A 110 11.03 5.42 33.15
C VAL A 110 10.55 5.82 34.54
N PRO A 111 11.43 5.91 35.54
CA PRO A 111 11.06 6.42 36.85
C PRO A 111 10.74 7.91 36.77
N GLY A 112 9.51 8.29 37.11
CA GLY A 112 9.05 9.67 37.23
C GLY A 112 9.38 10.29 38.60
N GLU A 113 9.25 11.62 38.69
CA GLU A 113 9.38 12.33 39.96
C GLU A 113 8.30 11.86 40.94
N GLY A 114 8.71 11.43 42.14
CA GLY A 114 7.79 10.93 43.17
C GLY A 114 7.62 9.41 43.22
N GLY A 115 8.34 8.65 42.37
CA GLY A 115 8.28 7.18 42.37
C GLY A 115 7.14 6.60 41.52
N GLU A 116 6.48 7.43 40.72
CA GLU A 116 5.51 6.99 39.73
C GLU A 116 6.25 6.51 38.47
N THR A 117 5.77 5.43 37.84
CA THR A 117 6.31 4.98 36.55
C THR A 117 5.73 5.84 35.44
N GLN A 118 6.58 6.56 34.72
CA GLN A 118 6.19 7.33 33.55
C GLN A 118 6.41 6.51 32.28
N VAL A 119 5.41 6.50 31.41
CA VAL A 119 5.49 5.84 30.11
C VAL A 119 5.99 6.86 29.07
N VAL A 120 7.10 6.55 28.41
CA VAL A 120 7.65 7.37 27.31
C VAL A 120 7.34 6.68 25.99
N ALA A 121 6.65 7.41 25.11
CA ALA A 121 6.34 6.98 23.76
C ALA A 121 6.55 8.15 22.79
N THR A 122 6.93 7.84 21.55
CA THR A 122 6.99 8.84 20.48
C THR A 122 5.59 9.19 19.98
N PHE A 123 5.44 10.34 19.32
CA PHE A 123 4.15 10.73 18.73
C PHE A 123 3.61 9.68 17.75
N ALA A 124 4.49 9.10 16.93
CA ALA A 124 4.12 8.04 16.00
C ALA A 124 3.60 6.79 16.73
N GLN A 125 4.15 6.45 17.89
CA GLN A 125 3.68 5.31 18.68
C GLN A 125 2.30 5.57 19.30
N VAL A 126 2.06 6.78 19.81
CA VAL A 126 0.75 7.17 20.34
C VAL A 126 -0.32 7.15 19.25
N LEU A 127 -0.01 7.70 18.07
CA LEU A 127 -0.92 7.68 16.93
C LEU A 127 -1.18 6.25 16.43
N GLY A 128 -0.14 5.41 16.37
CA GLY A 128 -0.26 4.00 15.96
C GLY A 128 -1.20 3.20 16.86
N MET A 129 -1.12 3.39 18.19
CA MET A 129 -2.04 2.76 19.14
C MET A 129 -3.49 3.21 18.89
N GLN A 130 -3.72 4.51 18.71
CA GLN A 130 -5.06 5.05 18.45
C GLN A 130 -5.67 4.50 17.15
N VAL A 131 -4.88 4.42 16.08
CA VAL A 131 -5.35 3.88 14.80
C VAL A 131 -5.65 2.39 14.92
N ALA A 132 -4.79 1.62 15.61
CA ALA A 132 -5.02 0.19 15.84
C ALA A 132 -6.31 -0.07 16.64
N ASP A 133 -6.62 0.77 17.63
CA ASP A 133 -7.84 0.67 18.42
C ASP A 133 -9.11 1.04 17.63
N LEU A 134 -9.00 2.00 16.70
CA LEU A 134 -10.13 2.54 15.92
C LEU A 134 -10.49 1.66 14.72
N LEU A 135 -9.52 0.96 14.12
CA LEU A 135 -9.72 0.19 12.89
C LEU A 135 -10.80 -0.90 12.99
N PRO A 136 -10.85 -1.73 14.04
CA PRO A 136 -11.91 -2.72 14.19
C PRO A 136 -13.31 -2.09 14.23
N GLN A 137 -13.45 -0.98 14.96
CA GLN A 137 -14.73 -0.25 15.08
C GLN A 137 -15.15 0.35 13.74
N LEU A 138 -14.19 0.86 12.95
CA LEU A 138 -14.45 1.37 11.61
C LEU A 138 -14.90 0.27 10.65
N ALA A 139 -14.27 -0.92 10.72
CA ALA A 139 -14.65 -2.06 9.88
C ALA A 139 -16.05 -2.58 10.22
N GLU A 140 -16.39 -2.67 11.51
CA GLU A 140 -17.75 -3.03 11.95
C GLU A 140 -18.80 -2.02 11.48
N GLN A 141 -18.49 -0.72 11.59
CA GLN A 141 -19.39 0.33 11.11
C GLN A 141 -19.60 0.25 9.59
N MET A 142 -18.53 0.10 8.82
CA MET A 142 -18.63 -0.05 7.36
C MET A 142 -19.40 -1.31 6.96
N ALA A 143 -19.23 -2.43 7.69
CA ALA A 143 -20.01 -3.64 7.46
C ALA A 143 -21.51 -3.39 7.74
N SER A 144 -21.83 -2.66 8.81
CA SER A 144 -23.21 -2.27 9.14
C SER A 144 -23.82 -1.36 8.06
N ASP A 145 -23.09 -0.35 7.59
CA ASP A 145 -23.55 0.61 6.59
C ASP A 145 -23.86 -0.11 5.24
N VAL A 146 -23.01 -1.08 4.85
CA VAL A 146 -23.23 -1.93 3.68
C VAL A 146 -24.44 -2.85 3.86
N GLN A 147 -24.66 -3.42 5.04
CA GLN A 147 -25.83 -4.25 5.35
C GLN A 147 -27.14 -3.45 5.36
N GLU A 148 -27.10 -2.17 5.74
CA GLU A 148 -28.26 -1.27 5.78
C GLU A 148 -28.65 -0.72 4.39
N GLY A 149 -27.88 -1.03 3.34
CA GLY A 149 -28.16 -0.63 1.96
C GLY A 149 -27.84 0.83 1.68
N GLU A 150 -27.02 1.49 2.49
CA GLU A 150 -26.26 2.65 2.04
C GLU A 150 -25.12 2.11 1.17
N ASP A 151 -25.42 1.90 -0.12
CA ASP A 151 -24.43 1.53 -1.11
C ASP A 151 -23.18 2.40 -0.94
N GLY A 152 -22.06 1.77 -0.59
CA GLY A 152 -20.74 2.39 -0.69
C GLY A 152 -20.59 3.04 -2.08
N PRO A 153 -19.70 4.03 -2.23
CA PRO A 153 -19.65 4.87 -3.43
C PRO A 153 -19.68 4.00 -4.69
N GLU A 154 -20.78 4.12 -5.46
CA GLU A 154 -20.96 3.39 -6.71
C GLU A 154 -19.72 3.63 -7.58
N LEU A 155 -18.91 2.59 -7.75
CA LEU A 155 -17.84 2.63 -8.72
C LEU A 155 -18.50 2.69 -10.09
N PRO A 156 -18.18 3.70 -10.92
CA PRO A 156 -18.78 3.80 -12.24
C PRO A 156 -18.53 2.50 -12.99
N ALA A 157 -19.61 1.91 -13.50
CA ALA A 157 -19.55 0.73 -14.35
C ALA A 157 -18.51 0.98 -15.45
N ARG A 158 -17.50 0.10 -15.49
CA ARG A 158 -16.49 0.10 -16.55
C ARG A 158 -17.13 -0.18 -17.90
#